data_AF-A0A6N6VKX5-F1
#
_entry.id   AF-A0A6N6VKX5-F1
#
_cell.length_a   1.000
_cell.length_b   1.000
_cell.length_c   1.000
_cell.angle_alpha   90.00
_cell.angle_beta   90.00
_cell.angle_gamma   90.00
#
_symmetry.space_group_name_H-M   'P 1'
#
loop_
_entity.id
_entity.type
_entity.pdbx_description
1 polymer ?
#
loop_
_entity_poly.entity_id
_entity_poly.type
_entity_poly.pdbx_seq_one_letter_code
_entity_poly.pdbx_strand_id
1 'polypeptide(L)'
;MFNRLYLASACALVLAGGALTSARADELSSAYELVLNNPTDAAKNLQYAKLAEQQGKPRLALAAYERILLNDPDNAEARVGLQRLRRILQPSSTQFKLEVGTAWESNPANVSSDAKSAPSIFANLAVRDDRSAGTFGWRTLGAIGLDLVNNHSDLSYQHISVATGPVFDLTPGLSVHTAVGVAAANLSNKLYYREANIGATFEGSFAGAYQSLRIRGGARSYGPYFTADSGYYAEARGRIAIPAVLTETDVISIAPWLKWSGIDGSVTDISQEEIQPGRYREWGAEIAYYIPVADDIIVGPNLTGWQRYYSEHLVDGDTRTDNHLEPGMSLVFKDTLMFQSDIKLDYTYRMNRSNDDTRDYHDNEARLTFIANF
;
A
#
# COMPACT_ATOMS: atom_id res chain seq x y z
N MET A 1 67.49 35.27 -34.05
CA MET A 1 66.37 35.74 -34.88
C MET A 1 65.11 35.08 -34.31
N PHE A 2 64.26 35.88 -33.63
CA PHE A 2 62.81 35.75 -33.25
C PHE A 2 62.15 34.35 -33.07
N ASN A 3 61.20 34.05 -32.16
CA ASN A 3 60.28 34.73 -31.22
C ASN A 3 59.63 33.58 -30.38
N ARG A 4 59.43 33.59 -29.04
CA ARG A 4 58.43 34.24 -28.15
C ARG A 4 56.93 33.86 -28.31
N LEU A 5 56.28 33.64 -27.15
CA LEU A 5 54.84 33.50 -26.78
C LEU A 5 54.17 32.13 -27.09
N TYR A 6 53.46 31.43 -26.19
CA TYR A 6 52.45 31.88 -25.22
C TYR A 6 52.44 31.02 -23.93
N LEU A 7 52.40 31.69 -22.77
CA LEU A 7 52.21 31.12 -21.45
C LEU A 7 51.33 32.12 -20.68
N ALA A 8 50.02 31.85 -20.57
CA ALA A 8 49.09 32.40 -19.56
C ALA A 8 47.63 32.16 -19.98
N SER A 9 46.97 31.16 -19.40
CA SER A 9 45.54 31.17 -19.03
C SER A 9 45.11 29.79 -18.53
N ALA A 10 45.51 29.43 -17.30
CA ALA A 10 44.97 28.25 -16.62
C ALA A 10 44.92 28.36 -15.08
N CYS A 11 45.13 29.55 -14.49
CA CYS A 11 45.13 29.73 -13.02
C CYS A 11 43.90 30.48 -12.46
N ALA A 12 42.94 30.91 -13.28
CA ALA A 12 41.81 31.71 -12.80
C ALA A 12 40.57 30.89 -12.37
N LEU A 13 40.51 29.58 -12.65
CA LEU A 13 39.30 28.77 -12.39
C LEU A 13 39.34 27.94 -11.09
N VAL A 14 40.48 27.86 -10.39
CA VAL A 14 40.59 27.12 -9.12
C VAL A 14 40.44 28.05 -7.89
N LEU A 15 40.72 29.35 -8.01
CA LEU A 15 40.59 30.32 -6.91
C LEU A 15 39.17 30.82 -6.69
N ALA A 16 38.29 30.75 -7.69
CA ALA A 16 36.88 31.15 -7.54
C ALA A 16 36.08 30.16 -6.68
N GLY A 17 36.44 28.87 -6.68
CA GLY A 17 35.75 27.84 -5.88
C GLY A 17 36.00 27.94 -4.37
N GLY A 18 37.19 28.42 -3.97
CA GLY A 18 37.59 28.57 -2.56
C GLY A 18 37.02 29.83 -1.89
N ALA A 19 36.97 30.96 -2.61
CA ALA A 19 36.42 32.21 -2.09
C ALA A 19 34.89 32.16 -1.92
N LEU A 20 34.18 31.45 -2.80
CA LEU A 20 32.71 31.28 -2.72
C LEU A 20 32.28 30.37 -1.56
N THR A 21 33.12 29.43 -1.13
CA THR A 21 32.83 28.53 -0.01
C THR A 21 33.12 29.17 1.34
N SER A 22 34.18 29.99 1.47
CA SER A 22 34.46 30.72 2.72
C SER A 22 33.41 31.80 3.00
N ALA A 23 33.04 32.60 2.01
CA ALA A 23 32.04 33.66 2.17
C ALA A 23 30.67 33.11 2.62
N ARG A 24 30.25 31.94 2.11
CA ARG A 24 29.02 31.28 2.57
C ARG A 24 29.14 30.77 4.01
N ALA A 25 30.29 30.21 4.41
CA ALA A 25 30.48 29.76 5.78
C ALA A 25 30.36 30.92 6.80
N ASP A 26 30.85 32.10 6.43
CA ASP A 26 30.76 33.32 7.24
C ASP A 26 29.31 33.85 7.35
N GLU A 27 28.54 33.80 6.25
CA GLU A 27 27.12 34.19 6.24
C GLU A 27 26.25 33.33 7.17
N LEU A 28 26.45 32.00 7.17
CA LEU A 28 25.69 31.10 8.05
C LEU A 28 26.04 31.33 9.52
N SER A 29 27.32 31.55 9.82
CA SER A 29 27.78 31.82 11.18
C SER A 29 27.21 33.13 11.70
N SER A 30 27.21 34.18 10.86
CA SER A 30 26.59 35.47 11.18
C SER A 30 25.08 35.35 11.42
N ALA A 31 24.38 34.58 10.58
CA ALA A 31 22.95 34.31 10.77
C ALA A 31 22.68 33.52 12.06
N TYR A 32 23.58 32.61 12.45
CA TYR A 32 23.47 31.87 13.70
C TYR A 32 23.64 32.76 14.93
N GLU A 33 24.56 33.71 14.90
CA GLU A 33 24.73 34.69 15.99
C GLU A 33 23.47 35.52 16.21
N LEU A 34 22.78 35.93 15.13
CA LEU A 34 21.50 36.63 15.22
C LEU A 34 20.43 35.77 15.92
N VAL A 35 20.42 34.47 15.64
CA VAL A 35 19.53 33.49 16.30
C VAL A 35 19.90 33.29 17.76
N LEU A 36 21.19 33.24 18.13
CA LEU A 36 21.62 33.14 19.53
C LEU A 36 21.20 34.36 20.36
N ASN A 37 21.26 35.56 19.75
CA ASN A 37 20.86 36.81 20.41
C ASN A 37 19.34 36.90 20.64
N ASN A 38 18.53 36.26 19.79
CA ASN A 38 17.09 36.15 20.01
C ASN A 38 16.54 34.82 19.44
N PRO A 39 16.56 33.73 20.23
CA PRO A 39 16.21 32.40 19.73
C PRO A 39 14.74 32.20 19.35
N THR A 40 13.84 33.05 19.84
CA THR A 40 12.39 32.97 19.57
C THR A 40 11.96 33.82 18.38
N ASP A 41 12.86 34.58 17.77
CA ASP A 41 12.59 35.41 16.60
C ASP A 41 12.44 34.52 15.35
N ALA A 42 11.20 34.38 14.87
CA ALA A 42 10.88 33.54 13.73
C ALA A 42 11.60 33.98 12.45
N ALA A 43 11.76 35.29 12.23
CA ALA A 43 12.38 35.82 11.01
C ALA A 43 13.88 35.49 10.95
N LYS A 44 14.58 35.62 12.08
CA LYS A 44 16.02 35.27 12.17
C LYS A 44 16.25 33.77 12.02
N ASN A 45 15.43 32.95 12.67
CA ASN A 45 15.50 31.50 12.52
C ASN A 45 15.21 31.08 11.07
N LEU A 46 14.27 31.74 10.40
CA LEU A 46 13.93 31.45 9.00
C LEU A 46 15.09 31.79 8.06
N GLN A 47 15.75 32.94 8.26
CA GLN A 47 16.93 33.31 7.49
C GLN A 47 18.07 32.29 7.67
N TYR A 48 18.35 31.91 8.91
CA TYR A 48 19.34 30.88 9.22
C TYR A 48 18.99 29.53 8.58
N ALA A 49 17.73 29.11 8.66
CA ALA A 49 17.26 27.86 8.05
C ALA A 49 17.51 27.84 6.54
N LYS A 50 17.12 28.91 5.82
CA LYS A 50 17.34 29.05 4.38
C LYS A 50 18.82 28.98 4.00
N LEU A 51 19.69 29.66 4.76
CA LEU A 51 21.14 29.62 4.53
C LEU A 51 21.71 28.21 4.81
N ALA A 52 21.25 27.55 5.86
CA ALA A 52 21.64 26.18 6.18
C ALA A 52 21.22 25.20 5.06
N GLU A 53 20.03 25.37 4.48
CA GLU A 53 19.59 24.59 3.33
C GLU A 53 20.47 24.83 2.09
N GLN A 54 20.75 26.09 1.77
CA GLN A 54 21.61 26.46 0.64
C GLN A 54 23.04 25.89 0.77
N GLN A 55 23.49 25.64 2.00
CA GLN A 55 24.79 25.06 2.30
C GLN A 55 24.76 23.53 2.45
N GLY A 56 23.64 22.88 2.14
CA GLY A 56 23.52 21.43 2.26
C GLY A 56 23.63 20.93 3.70
N LYS A 57 23.20 21.73 4.68
CA LYS A 57 23.16 21.38 6.11
C LYS A 57 21.71 21.15 6.58
N PRO A 58 21.01 20.12 6.06
CA PRO A 58 19.58 19.90 6.28
C PRO A 58 19.24 19.68 7.76
N ARG A 59 20.13 19.07 8.56
CA ARG A 59 19.89 18.88 9.99
C ARG A 59 19.86 20.19 10.78
N LEU A 60 20.71 21.16 10.41
CA LEU A 60 20.72 22.48 11.05
C LEU A 60 19.48 23.27 10.67
N ALA A 61 19.10 23.23 9.39
CA ALA A 61 17.88 23.86 8.92
C ALA A 61 16.63 23.24 9.56
N LEU A 62 16.58 21.92 9.74
CA LEU A 62 15.49 21.22 10.40
C LEU A 62 15.28 21.75 11.83
N ALA A 63 16.35 21.79 12.63
CA ALA A 63 16.28 22.30 14.01
C ALA A 63 15.82 23.76 14.09
N ALA A 64 16.18 24.58 13.10
CA ALA A 64 15.73 25.97 13.03
C ALA A 64 14.23 26.07 12.72
N TYR A 65 13.71 25.28 11.78
CA TYR A 65 12.26 25.24 11.51
C TYR A 65 11.45 24.69 12.68
N GLU A 66 11.94 23.66 13.38
CA GLU A 66 11.31 23.15 14.60
C GLU A 66 11.22 24.22 15.68
N ARG A 67 12.28 25.03 15.83
CA ARG A 67 12.28 26.17 16.77
C ARG A 67 11.28 27.26 16.37
N ILE A 68 11.13 27.56 15.08
CA ILE A 68 10.11 28.51 14.62
C ILE A 68 8.72 28.01 15.01
N LEU A 69 8.39 26.75 14.68
CA LEU A 69 7.07 26.18 14.93
C LEU A 69 6.75 25.97 16.41
N LEU A 70 7.77 25.88 17.27
CA LEU A 70 7.59 25.85 18.72
C LEU A 70 7.15 27.21 19.28
N ASN A 71 7.55 28.31 18.65
CA ASN A 71 7.21 29.67 19.08
C ASN A 71 6.04 30.29 18.27
N ASP A 72 5.90 29.90 17.00
CA ASP A 72 4.89 30.34 16.04
C ASP A 72 4.38 29.11 15.26
N PRO A 73 3.42 28.35 15.84
CA PRO A 73 2.89 27.13 15.22
C PRO A 73 2.23 27.37 13.86
N ASP A 74 1.77 28.59 13.58
CA ASP A 74 1.04 28.97 12.37
C ASP A 74 1.96 29.47 11.25
N ASN A 75 3.27 29.46 11.46
CA ASN A 75 4.25 29.83 10.44
C ASN A 75 4.22 28.87 9.24
N ALA A 76 3.51 29.27 8.18
CA ALA A 76 3.33 28.45 6.98
C ALA A 76 4.66 28.10 6.30
N GLU A 77 5.59 29.06 6.25
CA GLU A 77 6.88 28.85 5.59
C GLU A 77 7.75 27.85 6.34
N ALA A 78 7.80 27.94 7.68
CA ALA A 78 8.52 26.98 8.49
C ALA A 78 7.93 25.57 8.40
N ARG A 79 6.60 25.46 8.29
CA ARG A 79 5.90 24.18 8.12
C ARG A 79 6.29 23.49 6.81
N VAL A 80 6.31 24.25 5.70
CA VAL A 80 6.75 23.77 4.39
C VAL A 80 8.23 23.38 4.39
N GLY A 81 9.08 24.22 4.97
CA GLY A 81 10.52 23.95 5.09
C GLY A 81 10.83 22.70 5.91
N LEU A 82 10.16 22.53 7.06
CA LEU A 82 10.26 21.35 7.90
C LEU A 82 9.89 20.07 7.15
N GLN A 83 8.75 20.10 6.44
CA GLN A 83 8.24 18.95 5.69
C GLN A 83 9.21 18.52 4.58
N ARG A 84 9.74 19.49 3.81
CA ARG A 84 10.77 19.23 2.79
C ARG A 84 12.02 18.58 3.39
N LEU A 85 12.52 19.10 4.51
CA LEU A 85 13.73 18.57 5.14
C LEU A 85 13.52 17.20 5.78
N ARG A 86 12.34 16.95 6.38
CA ARG A 86 11.98 15.61 6.86
C ARG A 86 12.01 14.59 5.75
N ARG A 87 11.60 14.96 4.53
CA ARG A 87 11.68 14.07 3.36
C ARG A 87 13.12 13.79 2.94
N ILE A 88 13.94 14.83 2.84
CA ILE A 88 15.38 14.69 2.51
C ILE A 88 16.10 13.81 3.53
N LEU A 89 15.80 14.01 4.81
CA LEU A 89 16.41 13.32 5.95
C LEU A 89 15.76 11.97 6.26
N GLN A 90 14.68 11.61 5.57
CA GLN A 90 14.01 10.34 5.82
C GLN A 90 15.00 9.21 5.52
N PRO A 91 15.25 8.31 6.48
CA PRO A 91 16.12 7.18 6.23
C PRO A 91 15.50 6.29 5.15
N SER A 92 16.35 5.83 4.23
CA SER A 92 16.01 4.73 3.35
C SER A 92 15.62 3.53 4.20
N SER A 93 14.46 2.94 3.91
CA SER A 93 13.97 1.76 4.63
C SER A 93 13.49 0.71 3.64
N THR A 94 13.74 -0.54 3.96
CA THR A 94 13.18 -1.68 3.26
C THR A 94 12.47 -2.51 4.32
N GLN A 95 11.18 -2.69 4.15
CA GLN A 95 10.33 -3.47 5.05
C GLN A 95 9.82 -4.68 4.31
N PHE A 96 9.78 -5.80 5.00
CA PHE A 96 9.20 -7.01 4.49
C PHE A 96 8.11 -7.50 5.44
N LYS A 97 7.08 -8.09 4.85
CA LYS A 97 6.03 -8.80 5.56
C LYS A 97 5.89 -10.18 4.95
N LEU A 98 6.15 -11.21 5.74
CA LEU A 98 5.93 -12.60 5.37
C LEU A 98 4.71 -13.13 6.11
N GLU A 99 3.77 -13.69 5.37
CA GLU A 99 2.64 -14.44 5.90
C GLU A 99 2.70 -15.84 5.32
N VAL A 100 2.73 -16.87 6.16
CA VAL A 100 2.69 -18.27 5.71
C VAL A 100 1.72 -19.04 6.57
N GLY A 101 1.03 -20.02 6.00
CA GLY A 101 0.00 -20.70 6.77
C GLY A 101 -0.66 -21.85 6.05
N THR A 102 -1.64 -22.41 6.74
CA THR A 102 -2.52 -23.44 6.21
C THR A 102 -3.96 -22.99 6.33
N ALA A 103 -4.79 -23.40 5.39
CA ALA A 103 -6.23 -23.21 5.47
C ALA A 103 -6.95 -24.55 5.34
N TRP A 104 -8.20 -24.57 5.75
CA TRP A 104 -9.17 -25.58 5.40
C TRP A 104 -10.44 -24.88 4.95
N GLU A 105 -10.95 -25.29 3.80
CA GLU A 105 -12.21 -24.82 3.22
C GLU A 105 -13.15 -26.01 3.05
N SER A 106 -14.43 -25.82 3.36
CA SER A 106 -15.46 -26.84 3.14
C SER A 106 -15.92 -26.93 1.68
N ASN A 107 -15.77 -25.83 0.94
CA ASN A 107 -16.23 -25.65 -0.43
C ASN A 107 -15.30 -24.68 -1.22
N PRO A 108 -14.02 -25.03 -1.42
CA PRO A 108 -13.04 -24.19 -2.12
C PRO A 108 -13.41 -23.91 -3.58
N ALA A 109 -14.21 -24.78 -4.21
CA ALA A 109 -14.69 -24.61 -5.58
C ALA A 109 -15.89 -23.67 -5.70
N ASN A 110 -16.47 -23.21 -4.57
CA ASN A 110 -17.65 -22.35 -4.51
C ASN A 110 -18.85 -22.88 -5.32
N VAL A 111 -19.11 -24.19 -5.20
CA VAL A 111 -20.20 -24.86 -5.91
C VAL A 111 -21.47 -24.92 -5.07
N SER A 112 -22.64 -24.97 -5.72
CA SER A 112 -23.94 -24.99 -5.06
C SER A 112 -24.31 -26.34 -4.43
N SER A 113 -23.73 -27.42 -4.94
CA SER A 113 -23.96 -28.78 -4.47
C SER A 113 -22.70 -29.63 -4.64
N ASP A 114 -22.64 -30.76 -3.92
CA ASP A 114 -21.53 -31.72 -3.98
C ASP A 114 -20.13 -31.13 -3.65
N ALA A 115 -20.12 -30.11 -2.79
CA ALA A 115 -18.91 -29.46 -2.30
C ALA A 115 -17.96 -30.47 -1.63
N LYS A 116 -16.67 -30.35 -1.94
CA LYS A 116 -15.61 -31.16 -1.35
C LYS A 116 -14.66 -30.28 -0.57
N SER A 117 -14.47 -30.60 0.71
CA SER A 117 -13.52 -29.86 1.52
C SER A 117 -12.08 -30.11 1.08
N ALA A 118 -11.23 -29.08 1.15
CA ALA A 118 -9.81 -29.22 0.89
C ALA A 118 -8.99 -28.40 1.89
N PRO A 119 -7.85 -28.95 2.37
CA PRO A 119 -6.83 -28.14 3.00
C PRO A 119 -5.98 -27.43 1.94
N SER A 120 -5.47 -26.25 2.26
CA SER A 120 -4.51 -25.52 1.43
C SER A 120 -3.31 -25.03 2.23
N ILE A 121 -2.23 -24.72 1.52
CA ILE A 121 -1.05 -24.05 2.04
C ILE A 121 -0.90 -22.74 1.28
N PHE A 122 -0.67 -21.65 2.01
CA PHE A 122 -0.46 -20.34 1.40
C PHE A 122 0.80 -19.66 1.93
N ALA A 123 1.35 -18.78 1.10
CA ALA A 123 2.46 -17.91 1.44
C ALA A 123 2.29 -16.56 0.74
N ASN A 124 2.59 -15.46 1.43
CA ASN A 124 2.57 -14.11 0.90
C ASN A 124 3.80 -13.35 1.41
N LEU A 125 4.57 -12.77 0.50
CA LEU A 125 5.70 -11.92 0.79
C LEU A 125 5.42 -10.54 0.19
N ALA A 126 5.26 -9.54 1.04
CA ALA A 126 5.18 -8.14 0.64
C ALA A 126 6.50 -7.43 0.96
N VAL A 127 6.96 -6.61 0.02
CA VAL A 127 8.17 -5.79 0.14
C VAL A 127 7.80 -4.33 -0.08
N ARG A 128 8.27 -3.46 0.80
CA ARG A 128 8.14 -2.02 0.66
C ARG A 128 9.51 -1.38 0.80
N ASP A 129 9.96 -0.75 -0.28
CA ASP A 129 11.22 -0.04 -0.33
C ASP A 129 10.96 1.45 -0.47
N ASP A 130 11.27 2.23 0.57
CA ASP A 130 11.19 3.68 0.58
C ASP A 130 12.61 4.28 0.52
N ARG A 131 12.81 5.22 -0.40
CA ARG A 131 14.08 5.93 -0.62
C ARG A 131 13.83 7.44 -0.70
N SER A 132 14.82 8.23 -0.30
CA SER A 132 14.81 9.68 -0.53
C SER A 132 15.29 9.98 -1.95
N ALA A 133 14.55 10.80 -2.69
CA ALA A 133 14.89 11.27 -4.04
C ALA A 133 14.95 12.80 -4.05
N GLY A 134 15.64 13.39 -3.07
CA GLY A 134 15.71 14.84 -2.89
C GLY A 134 14.45 15.37 -2.22
N THR A 135 13.64 16.14 -2.94
CA THR A 135 12.45 16.82 -2.39
C THR A 135 11.21 15.93 -2.30
N PHE A 136 11.26 14.71 -2.83
CA PHE A 136 10.19 13.72 -2.76
C PHE A 136 10.77 12.35 -2.39
N GLY A 137 9.89 11.45 -1.94
CA GLY A 137 10.25 10.06 -1.70
C GLY A 137 10.11 9.23 -2.98
N TRP A 138 10.81 8.12 -3.07
CA TRP A 138 10.58 7.11 -4.09
C TRP A 138 10.18 5.81 -3.39
N ARG A 139 9.05 5.23 -3.78
CA ARG A 139 8.56 3.98 -3.19
C ARG A 139 8.42 2.90 -4.24
N THR A 140 8.99 1.74 -3.95
CA THR A 140 8.79 0.50 -4.68
C THR A 140 8.08 -0.51 -3.80
N LEU A 141 7.00 -1.10 -4.32
CA LEU A 141 6.21 -2.14 -3.69
C LEU A 141 6.38 -3.42 -4.50
N GLY A 142 6.66 -4.52 -3.83
CA GLY A 142 6.66 -5.87 -4.40
C GLY A 142 5.72 -6.76 -3.63
N ALA A 143 5.05 -7.69 -4.30
CA ALA A 143 4.31 -8.75 -3.64
C ALA A 143 4.43 -10.05 -4.42
N ILE A 144 4.60 -11.16 -3.70
CA ILE A 144 4.53 -12.52 -4.21
C ILE A 144 3.54 -13.27 -3.33
N GLY A 145 2.57 -13.94 -3.91
CA GLY A 145 1.70 -14.83 -3.15
C GLY A 145 1.44 -16.15 -3.86
N LEU A 146 1.24 -17.18 -3.05
CA LEU A 146 1.07 -18.56 -3.44
C LEU A 146 -0.08 -19.14 -2.62
N ASP A 147 -0.97 -19.87 -3.28
CA ASP A 147 -2.03 -20.65 -2.66
C ASP A 147 -2.06 -22.03 -3.35
N LEU A 148 -1.86 -23.09 -2.58
CA LEU A 148 -1.77 -24.46 -3.06
C LEU A 148 -2.87 -25.28 -2.40
N VAL A 149 -3.91 -25.58 -3.16
CA VAL A 149 -5.07 -26.34 -2.67
C VAL A 149 -4.86 -27.83 -2.90
N ASN A 150 -4.89 -28.61 -1.82
CA ASN A 150 -4.67 -30.05 -1.91
C ASN A 150 -5.88 -30.73 -2.59
N ASN A 151 -5.61 -31.76 -3.40
CA ASN A 151 -6.62 -32.46 -4.22
C ASN A 151 -7.39 -31.58 -5.24
N HIS A 152 -7.08 -30.29 -5.33
CA HIS A 152 -7.65 -29.31 -6.26
C HIS A 152 -6.54 -28.43 -6.87
N SER A 153 -5.64 -29.05 -7.63
CA SER A 153 -4.51 -28.33 -8.24
C SER A 153 -4.93 -27.26 -9.27
N ASP A 154 -6.13 -27.42 -9.82
CA ASP A 154 -6.85 -26.47 -10.67
C ASP A 154 -7.12 -25.14 -9.98
N LEU A 155 -7.32 -25.15 -8.66
CA LEU A 155 -7.53 -23.96 -7.82
C LEU A 155 -6.23 -23.35 -7.30
N SER A 156 -5.08 -23.99 -7.54
CA SER A 156 -3.79 -23.47 -7.06
C SER A 156 -3.40 -22.20 -7.81
N TYR A 157 -3.12 -21.14 -7.06
CA TYR A 157 -2.92 -19.79 -7.55
C TYR A 157 -1.57 -19.22 -7.14
N GLN A 158 -0.93 -18.49 -8.03
CA GLN A 158 0.33 -17.80 -7.78
C GLN A 158 0.26 -16.41 -8.38
N HIS A 159 0.78 -15.41 -7.70
CA HIS A 159 0.86 -14.06 -8.23
C HIS A 159 2.18 -13.39 -7.86
N ILE A 160 2.64 -12.52 -8.76
CA ILE A 160 3.75 -11.62 -8.53
C ILE A 160 3.35 -10.23 -9.03
N SER A 161 3.69 -9.20 -8.26
CA SER A 161 3.46 -7.82 -8.65
C SER A 161 4.60 -6.92 -8.18
N VAL A 162 4.88 -5.90 -8.99
CA VAL A 162 5.82 -4.83 -8.65
C VAL A 162 5.20 -3.51 -9.09
N ALA A 163 5.25 -2.50 -8.23
CA ALA A 163 4.84 -1.14 -8.55
C ALA A 163 5.86 -0.15 -7.99
N THR A 164 6.18 0.89 -8.74
CA THR A 164 7.20 1.88 -8.33
C THR A 164 6.80 3.29 -8.75
N GLY A 165 7.20 4.28 -7.95
CA GLY A 165 6.98 5.68 -8.29
C GLY A 165 7.16 6.65 -7.11
N PRO A 166 6.96 7.96 -7.37
CA PRO A 166 7.24 9.00 -6.40
C PRO A 166 6.19 9.09 -5.29
N VAL A 167 6.63 9.57 -4.13
CA VAL A 167 5.82 9.88 -2.94
C VAL A 167 5.93 11.37 -2.67
N PHE A 168 4.80 12.07 -2.76
CA PHE A 168 4.69 13.48 -2.47
C PHE A 168 3.93 13.69 -1.18
N ASP A 169 4.35 14.67 -0.39
CA ASP A 169 3.54 15.13 0.73
C ASP A 169 2.62 16.25 0.28
N LEU A 170 1.30 16.04 0.34
CA LEU A 170 0.31 17.01 -0.11
C LEU A 170 0.04 18.07 0.96
N THR A 171 -0.15 17.61 2.19
CA THR A 171 -0.33 18.43 3.38
C THR A 171 0.36 17.75 4.57
N PRO A 172 0.61 18.45 5.69
CA PRO A 172 1.17 17.82 6.87
C PRO A 172 0.33 16.60 7.30
N GLY A 173 0.94 15.42 7.32
CA GLY A 173 0.26 14.17 7.69
C GLY A 173 -0.49 13.46 6.56
N LEU A 174 -0.48 13.98 5.33
CA LEU A 174 -1.05 13.33 4.14
C LEU A 174 -0.02 13.23 3.01
N SER A 175 0.22 12.01 2.56
CA SER A 175 1.11 11.70 1.45
C SER A 175 0.35 11.03 0.31
N VAL A 176 0.85 11.16 -0.91
CA VAL A 176 0.38 10.45 -2.09
C VAL A 176 1.53 9.72 -2.76
N HIS A 177 1.38 8.42 -2.95
CA HIS A 177 2.26 7.58 -3.75
C HIS A 177 1.62 7.36 -5.12
N THR A 178 2.17 7.96 -6.16
CA THR A 178 1.78 7.63 -7.54
C THR A 178 2.71 6.54 -8.06
N ALA A 179 2.15 5.54 -8.73
CA ALA A 179 2.91 4.37 -9.14
C ALA A 179 2.47 3.86 -10.51
N VAL A 180 3.44 3.32 -11.23
CA VAL A 180 3.23 2.42 -12.36
C VAL A 180 3.64 1.02 -11.91
N GLY A 181 2.90 0.00 -12.34
CA GLY A 181 3.15 -1.37 -11.91
C GLY A 181 2.84 -2.40 -12.97
N VAL A 182 3.38 -3.58 -12.75
CA VAL A 182 3.10 -4.78 -13.54
C VAL A 182 2.81 -5.94 -12.60
N ALA A 183 1.96 -6.86 -13.04
CA ALA A 183 1.74 -8.10 -12.33
C ALA A 183 1.50 -9.26 -13.29
N ALA A 184 1.75 -10.46 -12.81
CA ALA A 184 1.42 -11.69 -13.49
C ALA A 184 0.89 -12.70 -12.48
N ALA A 185 -0.02 -13.54 -12.93
CA ALA A 185 -0.57 -14.61 -12.12
C ALA A 185 -0.62 -15.92 -12.89
N ASN A 186 -0.44 -17.02 -12.18
CA ASN A 186 -0.68 -18.37 -12.66
C ASN A 186 -1.83 -18.98 -11.87
N LEU A 187 -2.64 -19.79 -12.54
CA LEU A 187 -3.75 -20.55 -11.99
C LEU A 187 -3.70 -21.93 -12.64
N SER A 188 -3.86 -23.01 -11.86
CA SER A 188 -3.73 -24.37 -12.39
C SER A 188 -2.40 -24.61 -13.13
N ASN A 189 -1.30 -24.01 -12.66
CA ASN A 189 0.02 -24.02 -13.33
C ASN A 189 0.04 -23.45 -14.76
N LYS A 190 -1.01 -22.70 -15.16
CA LYS A 190 -1.11 -22.00 -16.44
C LYS A 190 -1.07 -20.50 -16.20
N LEU A 191 -0.53 -19.75 -17.16
CA LEU A 191 -0.56 -18.29 -17.10
C LEU A 191 -2.01 -17.81 -17.09
N TYR A 192 -2.44 -17.25 -15.96
CA TYR A 192 -3.80 -16.76 -15.78
C TYR A 192 -3.95 -15.37 -16.39
N TYR A 193 -3.17 -14.40 -15.92
CA TYR A 193 -3.13 -13.08 -16.52
C TYR A 193 -1.77 -12.40 -16.40
N ARG A 194 -1.60 -11.37 -17.22
CA ARG A 194 -0.59 -10.32 -17.05
C ARG A 194 -1.28 -8.97 -17.07
N GLU A 195 -0.78 -8.03 -16.29
CA GLU A 195 -1.31 -6.67 -16.27
C GLU A 195 -0.22 -5.62 -16.18
N ALA A 196 -0.55 -4.46 -16.72
CA ALA A 196 0.14 -3.20 -16.46
C ALA A 196 -0.89 -2.24 -15.85
N ASN A 197 -0.51 -1.56 -14.77
CA ASN A 197 -1.39 -0.69 -14.04
C ASN A 197 -0.72 0.64 -13.69
N ILE A 198 -1.56 1.63 -13.44
CA ILE A 198 -1.20 2.91 -12.85
C ILE A 198 -2.09 3.15 -11.63
N GLY A 199 -1.59 3.84 -10.63
CA GLY A 199 -2.40 4.16 -9.47
C GLY A 199 -1.85 5.27 -8.60
N ALA A 200 -2.69 5.73 -7.70
CA ALA A 200 -2.37 6.68 -6.64
C ALA A 200 -2.85 6.11 -5.30
N THR A 201 -1.98 6.10 -4.31
CA THR A 201 -2.33 5.74 -2.92
C THR A 201 -2.15 6.97 -2.05
N PHE A 202 -3.23 7.48 -1.50
CA PHE A 202 -3.24 8.53 -0.49
C PHE A 202 -3.16 7.87 0.88
N GLU A 203 -2.20 8.26 1.72
CA GLU A 203 -1.99 7.70 3.06
C GLU A 203 -1.73 8.82 4.05
N GLY A 204 -2.40 8.78 5.19
CA GLY A 204 -2.23 9.77 6.23
C GLY A 204 -2.80 9.36 7.59
N SER A 205 -2.64 10.26 8.55
CA SER A 205 -3.25 10.11 9.88
C SER A 205 -3.93 11.41 10.26
N PHE A 206 -5.24 11.36 10.50
CA PHE A 206 -6.04 12.52 10.83
C PHE A 206 -6.89 12.23 12.06
N ALA A 207 -6.85 13.14 13.04
CA ALA A 207 -7.55 12.98 14.33
C ALA A 207 -7.27 11.63 15.03
N GLY A 208 -6.03 11.15 14.96
CA GLY A 208 -5.61 9.87 15.56
C GLY A 208 -5.97 8.61 14.74
N ALA A 209 -6.81 8.73 13.72
CA ALA A 209 -7.17 7.62 12.83
C ALA A 209 -6.21 7.51 11.64
N TYR A 210 -5.80 6.28 11.32
CA TYR A 210 -5.09 6.00 10.08
C TYR A 210 -6.08 5.94 8.92
N GLN A 211 -5.73 6.58 7.79
CA GLN A 211 -6.58 6.62 6.61
C GLN A 211 -5.73 6.35 5.37
N SER A 212 -6.25 5.50 4.49
CA SER A 212 -5.68 5.28 3.16
C SER A 212 -6.77 5.16 2.10
N LEU A 213 -6.48 5.68 0.91
CA LEU A 213 -7.30 5.52 -0.28
C LEU A 213 -6.39 5.18 -1.45
N ARG A 214 -6.53 3.98 -2.00
CA ARG A 214 -5.86 3.57 -3.23
C ARG A 214 -6.85 3.64 -4.38
N ILE A 215 -6.44 4.28 -5.47
CA ILE A 215 -7.14 4.25 -6.74
C ILE A 215 -6.16 3.69 -7.77
N ARG A 216 -6.55 2.65 -8.49
CA ARG A 216 -5.74 2.04 -9.55
C ARG A 216 -6.58 1.70 -10.76
N GLY A 217 -5.97 1.71 -11.93
CA GLY A 217 -6.56 1.22 -13.16
C GLY A 217 -5.48 0.65 -14.06
N GLY A 218 -5.85 -0.26 -14.94
CA GLY A 218 -4.87 -0.95 -15.76
C GLY A 218 -5.49 -1.70 -16.93
N ALA A 219 -4.60 -2.21 -17.77
CA ALA A 219 -4.92 -3.17 -18.81
C ALA A 219 -4.46 -4.55 -18.34
N ARG A 220 -5.33 -5.55 -18.49
CA ARG A 220 -5.06 -6.94 -18.14
C ARG A 220 -5.35 -7.83 -19.34
N SER A 221 -4.48 -8.79 -19.57
CA SER A 221 -4.60 -9.79 -20.62
C SER A 221 -4.54 -11.18 -20.02
N TYR A 222 -5.54 -12.01 -20.32
CA TYR A 222 -5.62 -13.38 -19.81
C TYR A 222 -4.95 -14.37 -20.76
N GLY A 223 -4.52 -15.49 -20.19
CA GLY A 223 -3.94 -16.58 -20.97
C GLY A 223 -4.97 -17.27 -21.86
N PRO A 224 -4.55 -17.86 -22.99
CA PRO A 224 -5.45 -18.48 -23.98
C PRO A 224 -6.19 -19.73 -23.47
N TYR A 225 -5.88 -20.18 -22.26
CA TYR A 225 -6.53 -21.33 -21.61
C TYR A 225 -7.78 -20.94 -20.82
N PHE A 226 -8.04 -19.64 -20.65
CA PHE A 226 -9.16 -19.12 -19.86
C PHE A 226 -10.17 -18.47 -20.79
N THR A 227 -11.43 -18.42 -20.35
CA THR A 227 -12.55 -17.85 -21.13
C THR A 227 -12.54 -16.33 -21.19
N ALA A 228 -11.68 -15.67 -20.40
CA ALA A 228 -11.52 -14.22 -20.44
C ALA A 228 -10.55 -13.75 -21.52
N ASP A 229 -10.87 -12.59 -22.07
CA ASP A 229 -10.08 -11.91 -23.07
C ASP A 229 -9.10 -10.91 -22.43
N SER A 230 -8.93 -9.75 -23.04
CA SER A 230 -8.12 -8.65 -22.52
C SER A 230 -8.98 -7.41 -22.40
N GLY A 231 -8.76 -6.62 -21.36
CA GLY A 231 -9.54 -5.42 -21.17
C GLY A 231 -9.01 -4.54 -20.06
N TYR A 232 -9.78 -3.50 -19.75
CA TYR A 232 -9.43 -2.53 -18.74
C TYR A 232 -10.17 -2.81 -17.44
N TYR A 233 -9.54 -2.42 -16.33
CA TYR A 233 -10.16 -2.46 -15.03
C TYR A 233 -9.84 -1.17 -14.26
N ALA A 234 -10.66 -0.89 -13.26
CA ALA A 234 -10.44 0.15 -12.28
C ALA A 234 -10.84 -0.34 -10.88
N GLU A 235 -10.09 0.04 -9.86
CA GLU A 235 -10.35 -0.29 -8.46
C GLU A 235 -10.08 0.93 -7.59
N ALA A 236 -10.97 1.19 -6.65
CA ALA A 236 -10.75 2.08 -5.53
C ALA A 236 -10.90 1.29 -4.23
N ARG A 237 -9.94 1.41 -3.31
CA ARG A 237 -9.97 0.76 -2.00
C ARG A 237 -9.61 1.76 -0.91
N GLY A 238 -10.51 1.93 0.04
CA GLY A 238 -10.28 2.70 1.26
C GLY A 238 -9.87 1.80 2.41
N ARG A 239 -9.20 2.38 3.40
CA ARG A 239 -9.09 1.83 4.75
C ARG A 239 -9.04 2.97 5.76
N ILE A 240 -9.86 2.86 6.80
CA ILE A 240 -9.90 3.78 7.92
C ILE A 240 -9.75 2.92 9.17
N ALA A 241 -8.74 3.18 9.99
CA ALA A 241 -8.55 2.53 11.28
C ALA A 241 -8.66 3.57 12.39
N ILE A 242 -9.68 3.45 13.22
CA ILE A 242 -10.04 4.37 14.29
C ILE A 242 -9.67 3.69 15.61
N PRO A 243 -8.65 4.18 16.33
CA PRO A 243 -8.31 3.67 17.65
C PRO A 243 -9.26 4.23 18.72
N ALA A 244 -9.31 3.55 19.84
CA ALA A 244 -9.97 3.96 21.07
C ALA A 244 -11.47 4.32 20.92
N VAL A 245 -12.25 3.40 20.34
CA VAL A 245 -13.67 3.59 20.07
C VAL A 245 -14.53 3.24 21.28
N LEU A 246 -14.36 2.06 21.90
CA LEU A 246 -15.11 1.66 23.10
C LEU A 246 -14.22 1.56 24.34
N THR A 247 -12.95 1.19 24.15
CA THR A 247 -11.90 1.07 25.18
C THR A 247 -10.66 1.83 24.73
N GLU A 248 -9.71 2.13 25.60
CA GLU A 248 -8.52 2.93 25.23
C GLU A 248 -7.57 2.22 24.25
N THR A 249 -7.72 0.90 24.06
CA THR A 249 -6.78 0.06 23.32
C THR A 249 -7.39 -0.66 22.12
N ASP A 250 -8.70 -0.52 21.91
CA ASP A 250 -9.36 -1.15 20.76
C ASP A 250 -9.21 -0.36 19.46
N VAL A 251 -9.52 -1.02 18.35
CA VAL A 251 -9.47 -0.42 17.01
C VAL A 251 -10.63 -0.93 16.16
N ILE A 252 -11.39 0.00 15.56
CA ILE A 252 -12.29 -0.35 14.45
C ILE A 252 -11.59 -0.06 13.14
N SER A 253 -11.60 -1.03 12.22
CA SER A 253 -11.13 -0.90 10.84
C SER A 253 -12.30 -1.02 9.87
N ILE A 254 -12.43 -0.06 8.97
CA ILE A 254 -13.41 -0.07 7.88
C ILE A 254 -12.64 0.02 6.56
N ALA A 255 -12.84 -0.95 5.68
CA ALA A 255 -12.17 -1.01 4.38
C ALA A 255 -13.19 -1.16 3.24
N PRO A 256 -13.73 -0.04 2.71
CA PRO A 256 -14.62 -0.07 1.56
C PRO A 256 -13.85 -0.26 0.25
N TRP A 257 -14.50 -0.81 -0.76
CA TRP A 257 -13.95 -0.84 -2.12
C TRP A 257 -15.02 -0.70 -3.19
N LEU A 258 -14.55 -0.32 -4.37
CA LEU A 258 -15.28 -0.30 -5.63
C LEU A 258 -14.37 -0.91 -6.70
N LYS A 259 -14.89 -1.82 -7.51
CA LYS A 259 -14.20 -2.40 -8.66
C LYS A 259 -15.07 -2.28 -9.90
N TRP A 260 -14.41 -2.08 -11.02
CA TRP A 260 -15.01 -2.14 -12.34
C TRP A 260 -14.11 -2.98 -13.25
N SER A 261 -14.72 -3.91 -13.97
CA SER A 261 -14.09 -4.73 -14.99
C SER A 261 -14.79 -4.50 -16.32
N GLY A 262 -14.04 -4.02 -17.31
CA GLY A 262 -14.44 -3.97 -18.72
C GLY A 262 -13.82 -5.10 -19.52
N ILE A 263 -13.53 -6.24 -18.89
CA ILE A 263 -12.91 -7.40 -19.51
C ILE A 263 -14.02 -8.34 -19.96
N ASP A 264 -14.01 -8.69 -21.23
CA ASP A 264 -14.94 -9.67 -21.81
C ASP A 264 -14.55 -11.08 -21.38
N GLY A 265 -15.56 -11.93 -21.17
CA GLY A 265 -15.40 -13.34 -20.89
C GLY A 265 -16.67 -14.11 -21.25
N SER A 266 -16.61 -15.43 -21.11
CA SER A 266 -17.76 -16.31 -21.35
C SER A 266 -18.18 -16.99 -20.05
N VAL A 267 -19.45 -16.84 -19.68
CA VAL A 267 -20.13 -17.50 -18.53
C VAL A 267 -20.14 -19.03 -18.64
N THR A 268 -19.97 -19.60 -19.83
CA THR A 268 -20.12 -21.04 -20.06
C THR A 268 -18.77 -21.75 -20.19
N ASP A 269 -18.30 -22.36 -19.09
CA ASP A 269 -17.49 -23.57 -19.19
C ASP A 269 -18.39 -24.79 -18.90
N ILE A 270 -18.22 -25.85 -19.69
CA ILE A 270 -18.95 -27.12 -19.64
C ILE A 270 -18.64 -27.85 -18.31
N SER A 271 -17.65 -27.37 -17.56
CA SER A 271 -17.24 -27.80 -16.22
C SER A 271 -17.96 -27.07 -15.06
N GLN A 272 -18.73 -26.00 -15.30
CA GLN A 272 -19.29 -25.09 -14.27
C GLN A 272 -18.26 -24.42 -13.34
N GLU A 273 -16.96 -24.59 -13.58
CA GLU A 273 -15.86 -24.00 -12.79
C GLU A 273 -15.45 -22.65 -13.41
N GLU A 274 -16.18 -21.57 -13.12
CA GLU A 274 -15.80 -20.25 -13.64
C GLU A 274 -14.86 -19.53 -12.67
N ILE A 275 -13.57 -19.55 -13.00
CA ILE A 275 -12.52 -18.81 -12.29
C ILE A 275 -12.39 -17.44 -12.98
N GLN A 276 -13.35 -16.55 -12.69
CA GLN A 276 -13.85 -15.47 -13.56
C GLN A 276 -12.93 -14.30 -13.93
N PRO A 277 -13.11 -13.81 -15.17
CA PRO A 277 -13.59 -12.44 -15.40
C PRO A 277 -14.66 -12.32 -16.50
N GLY A 278 -15.79 -11.71 -16.16
CA GLY A 278 -16.71 -11.05 -17.11
C GLY A 278 -16.76 -9.54 -16.87
N ARG A 279 -17.60 -8.82 -17.62
CA ARG A 279 -17.83 -7.39 -17.39
C ARG A 279 -18.66 -7.18 -16.12
N TYR A 280 -18.12 -6.46 -15.13
CA TYR A 280 -18.85 -6.23 -13.88
C TYR A 280 -18.55 -4.91 -13.19
N ARG A 281 -19.43 -4.55 -12.26
CA ARG A 281 -19.21 -3.55 -11.21
C ARG A 281 -19.42 -4.22 -9.85
N GLU A 282 -18.50 -4.00 -8.93
CA GLU A 282 -18.57 -4.53 -7.57
C GLU A 282 -18.32 -3.41 -6.58
N TRP A 283 -19.08 -3.39 -5.49
CA TRP A 283 -18.76 -2.59 -4.32
C TRP A 283 -18.95 -3.44 -3.07
N GLY A 284 -18.20 -3.09 -2.05
CA GLY A 284 -18.27 -3.79 -0.77
C GLY A 284 -17.53 -3.07 0.32
N ALA A 285 -17.59 -3.64 1.51
CA ALA A 285 -16.81 -3.20 2.65
C ALA A 285 -16.50 -4.37 3.59
N GLU A 286 -15.37 -4.25 4.25
CA GLU A 286 -15.00 -5.04 5.41
C GLU A 286 -15.04 -4.13 6.64
N ILE A 287 -15.68 -4.59 7.70
CA ILE A 287 -15.69 -3.96 9.01
C ILE A 287 -15.10 -4.96 9.99
N ALA A 288 -14.04 -4.57 10.70
CA ALA A 288 -13.40 -5.39 11.72
C ALA A 288 -13.22 -4.59 13.00
N TYR A 289 -13.44 -5.22 14.15
CA TYR A 289 -13.25 -4.60 15.46
C TYR A 289 -12.28 -5.42 16.29
N TYR A 290 -11.11 -4.86 16.60
CA TYR A 290 -10.02 -5.52 17.29
C TYR A 290 -9.99 -5.11 18.77
N ILE A 291 -10.08 -6.10 19.66
CA ILE A 291 -10.14 -5.93 21.10
C ILE A 291 -8.97 -6.69 21.73
N PRO A 292 -8.02 -6.00 22.38
CA PRO A 292 -7.04 -6.66 23.23
C PRO A 292 -7.75 -7.25 24.45
N VAL A 293 -7.72 -8.58 24.60
CA VAL A 293 -8.34 -9.28 25.74
C VAL A 293 -7.31 -9.72 26.78
N ALA A 294 -6.04 -9.78 26.37
CA ALA A 294 -4.87 -9.98 27.22
C ALA A 294 -3.67 -9.22 26.61
N ASP A 295 -2.54 -9.19 27.31
CA ASP A 295 -1.34 -8.49 26.85
C ASP A 295 -0.84 -9.01 25.49
N ASP A 296 -1.04 -10.30 25.22
CA ASP A 296 -0.59 -11.04 24.05
C ASP A 296 -1.74 -11.50 23.12
N ILE A 297 -3.00 -11.30 23.49
CA ILE A 297 -4.15 -11.81 22.72
C ILE A 297 -5.09 -10.68 22.26
N ILE A 298 -5.38 -10.68 20.96
CA ILE A 298 -6.39 -9.80 20.34
C ILE A 298 -7.49 -10.65 19.72
N VAL A 299 -8.74 -10.27 19.97
CA VAL A 299 -9.94 -10.85 19.33
C VAL A 299 -10.47 -9.85 18.31
N GLY A 300 -10.86 -10.34 17.14
CA GLY A 300 -11.29 -9.51 16.01
C GLY A 300 -12.52 -10.02 15.29
N PRO A 301 -13.76 -9.83 15.79
CA PRO A 301 -14.96 -10.02 14.98
C PRO A 301 -14.88 -9.14 13.72
N ASN A 302 -15.24 -9.73 12.58
CA ASN A 302 -15.25 -9.04 11.30
C ASN A 302 -16.47 -9.43 10.47
N LEU A 303 -16.82 -8.55 9.54
CA LEU A 303 -17.89 -8.75 8.59
C LEU A 303 -17.47 -8.17 7.25
N THR A 304 -17.48 -9.00 6.23
CA THR A 304 -17.22 -8.62 4.84
C THR A 304 -18.51 -8.78 4.05
N GLY A 305 -18.87 -7.78 3.26
CA GLY A 305 -20.05 -7.86 2.39
C GLY A 305 -19.80 -7.13 1.09
N TRP A 306 -20.27 -7.71 -0.01
CA TRP A 306 -20.18 -7.08 -1.32
C TRP A 306 -21.34 -7.47 -2.22
N GLN A 307 -21.55 -6.63 -3.23
CA GLN A 307 -22.51 -6.87 -4.28
C GLN A 307 -21.82 -6.67 -5.62
N ARG A 308 -22.08 -7.57 -6.57
CA ARG A 308 -21.50 -7.55 -7.90
C ARG A 308 -22.59 -7.67 -8.96
N TYR A 309 -22.53 -6.77 -9.93
CA TYR A 309 -23.43 -6.72 -11.08
C TYR A 309 -22.66 -7.03 -12.34
N TYR A 310 -23.07 -8.08 -13.03
CA TYR A 310 -22.50 -8.47 -14.30
C TYR A 310 -23.24 -7.77 -15.44
N SER A 311 -22.53 -7.52 -16.54
CA SER A 311 -23.12 -6.95 -17.76
C SER A 311 -23.52 -8.04 -18.76
N GLU A 312 -23.13 -9.29 -18.51
CA GLU A 312 -23.52 -10.44 -19.32
C GLU A 312 -24.90 -10.94 -18.89
N HIS A 313 -25.70 -11.34 -19.88
CA HIS A 313 -27.06 -11.82 -19.68
C HIS A 313 -27.03 -13.34 -19.46
N LEU A 314 -27.82 -13.79 -18.49
CA LEU A 314 -28.11 -15.20 -18.25
C LEU A 314 -28.98 -15.76 -19.38
N VAL A 315 -29.16 -17.09 -19.40
CA VAL A 315 -30.01 -17.79 -20.38
C VAL A 315 -31.46 -17.29 -20.37
N ASP A 316 -31.93 -16.84 -19.20
CA ASP A 316 -33.24 -16.21 -18.95
C ASP A 316 -33.35 -14.80 -19.60
N GLY A 317 -32.22 -14.14 -19.87
CA GLY A 317 -32.17 -12.77 -20.38
C GLY A 317 -32.04 -11.69 -19.32
N ASP A 318 -32.00 -12.05 -18.03
CA ASP A 318 -31.62 -11.15 -16.94
C ASP A 318 -30.09 -11.05 -16.79
N THR A 319 -29.57 -9.94 -16.26
CA THR A 319 -28.14 -9.83 -15.94
C THR A 319 -27.83 -10.44 -14.58
N ARG A 320 -26.69 -11.14 -14.48
CA ARG A 320 -26.29 -11.79 -13.21
C ARG A 320 -25.99 -10.75 -12.13
N THR A 321 -26.46 -11.01 -10.91
CA THR A 321 -26.17 -10.24 -9.72
C THR A 321 -25.83 -11.18 -8.57
N ASP A 322 -24.70 -10.93 -7.92
CA ASP A 322 -24.21 -11.72 -6.79
C ASP A 322 -24.17 -10.86 -5.53
N ASN A 323 -24.60 -11.43 -4.41
CA ASN A 323 -24.61 -10.82 -3.09
C ASN A 323 -23.84 -11.72 -2.13
N HIS A 324 -22.73 -11.21 -1.60
CA HIS A 324 -21.87 -11.95 -0.70
C HIS A 324 -21.91 -11.39 0.70
N LEU A 325 -21.87 -12.29 1.67
CA LEU A 325 -21.76 -11.98 3.07
C LEU A 325 -20.82 -12.98 3.74
N GLU A 326 -19.89 -12.46 4.53
CA GLU A 326 -18.86 -13.22 5.20
C GLU A 326 -18.62 -12.68 6.61
N PRO A 327 -19.41 -13.12 7.61
CA PRO A 327 -19.06 -12.97 9.01
C PRO A 327 -17.83 -13.80 9.35
N GLY A 328 -16.98 -13.26 10.21
CA GLY A 328 -15.76 -13.91 10.64
C GLY A 328 -15.29 -13.49 12.03
N MET A 329 -14.30 -14.22 12.52
CA MET A 329 -13.62 -13.97 13.79
C MET A 329 -12.13 -14.24 13.63
N SER A 330 -11.32 -13.32 14.13
CA SER A 330 -9.87 -13.46 14.21
C SER A 330 -9.42 -13.59 15.67
N LEU A 331 -8.43 -14.45 15.93
CA LEU A 331 -7.67 -14.50 17.17
C LEU A 331 -6.20 -14.29 16.81
N VAL A 332 -5.57 -13.26 17.37
CA VAL A 332 -4.16 -12.95 17.14
C VAL A 332 -3.40 -13.11 18.45
N PHE A 333 -2.38 -13.97 18.42
CA PHE A 333 -1.38 -14.10 19.47
C PHE A 333 -0.15 -13.31 19.04
N LYS A 334 0.14 -12.24 19.78
CA LYS A 334 1.24 -11.33 19.50
C LYS A 334 2.57 -11.89 19.99
N ASP A 335 3.64 -11.57 19.29
CA ASP A 335 5.03 -11.79 19.76
C ASP A 335 5.29 -13.23 20.26
N THR A 336 4.60 -14.22 19.69
CA THR A 336 4.55 -15.59 20.25
C THR A 336 5.77 -16.41 19.85
N LEU A 337 6.45 -16.02 18.77
CA LEU A 337 7.58 -16.74 18.18
C LEU A 337 8.79 -15.80 17.95
N MET A 338 9.90 -16.36 17.47
CA MET A 338 11.10 -15.59 17.13
C MET A 338 10.77 -14.43 16.16
N PHE A 339 11.54 -13.35 16.24
CA PHE A 339 11.42 -12.16 15.35
C PHE A 339 10.15 -11.32 15.50
N GLN A 340 9.56 -11.22 16.70
CA GLN A 340 8.32 -10.43 16.92
C GLN A 340 7.20 -10.86 15.96
N SER A 341 7.05 -12.18 15.83
CA SER A 341 6.11 -12.78 14.90
C SER A 341 4.79 -13.10 15.59
N ASP A 342 3.70 -12.86 14.88
CA ASP A 342 2.34 -13.09 15.35
C ASP A 342 1.81 -14.42 14.79
N ILE A 343 0.95 -15.07 15.56
CA ILE A 343 0.13 -16.19 15.09
C ILE A 343 -1.31 -15.70 15.01
N LYS A 344 -1.96 -15.87 13.86
CA LYS A 344 -3.35 -15.50 13.63
C LYS A 344 -4.17 -16.73 13.27
N LEU A 345 -5.26 -16.95 14.00
CA LEU A 345 -6.31 -17.90 13.67
C LEU A 345 -7.51 -17.12 13.14
N ASP A 346 -7.98 -17.45 11.95
CA ASP A 346 -9.18 -16.88 11.37
C ASP A 346 -10.22 -17.98 11.13
N TYR A 347 -11.47 -17.66 11.41
CA TYR A 347 -12.61 -18.45 10.95
C TYR A 347 -13.59 -17.52 10.24
N THR A 348 -14.02 -17.89 9.05
CA THR A 348 -15.06 -17.17 8.30
C THR A 348 -16.11 -18.12 7.77
N TYR A 349 -17.35 -17.62 7.71
CA TYR A 349 -18.46 -18.32 7.08
C TYR A 349 -18.91 -17.49 5.88
N ARG A 350 -18.69 -18.00 4.67
CA ARG A 350 -19.00 -17.32 3.41
C ARG A 350 -20.35 -17.76 2.90
N MET A 351 -21.11 -16.80 2.39
CA MET A 351 -22.37 -17.03 1.71
C MET A 351 -22.42 -16.17 0.46
N ASN A 352 -22.76 -16.78 -0.67
CA ASN A 352 -23.11 -16.05 -1.88
C ASN A 352 -24.54 -16.39 -2.29
N ARG A 353 -25.30 -15.35 -2.62
CA ARG A 353 -26.63 -15.47 -3.23
C ARG A 353 -26.64 -14.76 -4.58
N SER A 354 -26.92 -15.52 -5.62
CA SER A 354 -27.01 -15.09 -7.00
C SER A 354 -28.44 -15.26 -7.53
N ASN A 355 -28.76 -14.57 -8.61
CA ASN A 355 -29.93 -14.92 -9.44
C ASN A 355 -29.61 -16.04 -10.45
N ASP A 356 -28.38 -16.58 -10.42
CA ASP A 356 -28.00 -17.82 -11.07
C ASP A 356 -27.78 -18.90 -10.00
N ASP A 357 -28.73 -19.84 -9.87
CA ASP A 357 -28.73 -20.89 -8.84
C ASP A 357 -27.45 -21.75 -8.84
N THR A 358 -26.71 -21.81 -9.95
CA THR A 358 -25.43 -22.54 -10.02
C THR A 358 -24.30 -21.83 -9.27
N ARG A 359 -24.54 -20.58 -8.86
CA ARG A 359 -23.57 -19.66 -8.24
C ARG A 359 -23.89 -19.37 -6.78
N ASP A 360 -24.98 -19.93 -6.27
CA ASP A 360 -25.25 -19.95 -4.84
C ASP A 360 -24.27 -20.89 -4.15
N TYR A 361 -23.64 -20.45 -3.08
CA TYR A 361 -22.79 -21.34 -2.29
C TYR A 361 -22.68 -20.87 -0.85
N HIS A 362 -22.25 -21.79 0.00
CA HIS A 362 -21.77 -21.50 1.33
C HIS A 362 -20.43 -22.20 1.54
N ASP A 363 -19.60 -21.61 2.38
CA ASP A 363 -18.30 -22.17 2.74
C ASP A 363 -17.90 -21.80 4.18
N ASN A 364 -17.16 -22.70 4.83
CA ASN A 364 -16.51 -22.51 6.09
C ASN A 364 -15.01 -22.51 5.83
N GLU A 365 -14.33 -21.43 6.16
CA GLU A 365 -12.89 -21.34 6.06
C GLU A 365 -12.29 -21.21 7.46
N ALA A 366 -11.27 -22.01 7.74
CA ALA A 366 -10.42 -21.86 8.92
C ALA A 366 -8.97 -21.69 8.49
N ARG A 367 -8.28 -20.65 8.97
CA ARG A 367 -6.89 -20.35 8.63
C ARG A 367 -6.02 -20.22 9.85
N LEU A 368 -4.82 -20.79 9.75
CA LEU A 368 -3.71 -20.56 10.67
C LEU A 368 -2.62 -19.84 9.91
N THR A 369 -2.27 -18.63 10.35
CA THR A 369 -1.29 -17.76 9.70
C THR A 369 -0.18 -17.41 10.67
N PHE A 370 1.07 -17.57 10.23
CA PHE A 370 2.24 -17.01 10.86
C PHE A 370 2.62 -15.72 10.14
N ILE A 371 2.80 -14.63 10.88
CA ILE A 371 3.08 -13.29 10.35
C ILE A 371 4.42 -12.83 10.93
N ALA A 372 5.38 -12.53 10.06
CA ALA A 372 6.66 -11.95 10.44
C ALA A 372 6.90 -10.63 9.70
N ASN A 373 7.38 -9.62 10.44
CA ASN A 373 7.78 -8.33 9.91
C ASN A 373 9.29 -8.14 10.14
N PHE A 374 10.02 -7.69 9.12
CA PHE A 374 11.47 -7.49 9.20
C PHE A 374 11.97 -6.29 8.40
#